data_AF-A0A954WWK8-F1
#
_entry.id   AF-A0A954WWK8-F1
#
_cell.length_a   1.000
_cell.length_b   1.000
_cell.length_c   1.000
_cell.angle_alpha   90.00
_cell.angle_beta   90.00
_cell.angle_gamma   90.00
#
_symmetry.space_group_name_H-M   'P 1'
#
loop_
_entity.id
_entity.type
_entity.pdbx_description
1 polymer ?
#
loop_
_entity_poly.entity_id
_entity_poly.type
_entity_poly.pdbx_seq_one_letter_code
_entity_poly.pdbx_strand_id
1 'polypeptide(L)' 'MSKLPPIEAMHIAFENRDSQFDGVFYVGVKTTGVYCRPTCPARRPKRDNIEFFASA' A
#
# COMPACT_ATOMS: atom_id res chain seq x y z
N MET A 1 -15.52 -7.24 12.06
CA MET A 1 -15.97 -6.40 10.92
C MET A 1 -14.72 -5.81 10.29
N SER A 2 -14.21 -6.49 9.26
CA SER A 2 -12.95 -6.18 8.59
C SER A 2 -13.05 -4.86 7.80
N LYS A 3 -12.79 -3.73 8.46
CA LYS A 3 -12.73 -2.43 7.80
C LYS A 3 -11.33 -2.21 7.27
N LEU A 4 -11.10 -2.62 6.02
CA LEU A 4 -10.06 -1.97 5.25
C LEU A 4 -10.39 -0.47 5.17
N PRO A 5 -9.41 0.42 5.39
CA PRO A 5 -9.61 1.85 5.15
C PRO A 5 -9.95 2.12 3.67
N PRO A 6 -10.50 3.29 3.33
CA PRO A 6 -10.73 3.66 1.94
C PRO A 6 -9.42 3.58 1.13
N ILE A 7 -9.49 3.15 -0.13
CA ILE A 7 -8.33 3.09 -1.05
C ILE A 7 -7.62 4.45 -1.12
N GLU A 8 -8.39 5.55 -1.09
CA GLU A 8 -7.86 6.92 -1.04
C GLU A 8 -6.97 7.15 0.19
N ALA A 9 -7.40 6.68 1.37
CA ALA A 9 -6.64 6.80 2.61
C ALA A 9 -5.38 5.93 2.57
N MET A 10 -5.44 4.74 1.98
CA MET A 10 -4.25 3.89 1.77
C MET A 10 -3.27 4.54 0.80
N HIS A 11 -3.75 5.20 -0.25
CA HIS A 11 -2.92 5.98 -1.17
C HIS A 11 -2.22 7.13 -0.47
N ILE A 12 -2.94 7.90 0.34
CA ILE A 12 -2.39 9.02 1.10
C ILE A 12 -1.40 8.51 2.14
N ALA A 13 -1.72 7.44 2.86
CA ALA A 13 -0.81 6.81 3.82
C ALA A 13 0.46 6.29 3.14
N PHE A 14 0.32 5.64 1.98
CA PHE A 14 1.45 5.23 1.17
C PHE A 14 2.27 6.46 0.74
N GLU A 15 1.62 7.51 0.24
CA GLU A 15 2.24 8.77 -0.17
C GLU A 15 2.95 9.49 1.00
N ASN A 16 2.39 9.44 2.20
CA ASN A 16 2.98 10.04 3.40
C ASN A 16 3.99 9.12 4.10
N ARG A 17 4.18 7.87 3.65
CA ARG A 17 5.01 6.84 4.31
C ARG A 17 4.60 6.64 5.76
N ASP A 18 3.29 6.60 5.98
CA ASP A 18 2.72 6.54 7.31
C ASP A 18 2.95 5.15 7.92
N SER A 19 3.77 5.11 8.97
CA SER A 19 4.12 3.88 9.66
C SER A 19 2.96 3.29 10.46
N GLN A 20 1.89 4.06 10.72
CA GLN A 20 0.69 3.55 11.37
C GLN A 20 -0.04 2.50 10.54
N PHE A 21 0.19 2.51 9.22
CA PHE A 21 -0.39 1.54 8.30
C PHE A 21 0.56 0.37 7.98
N ASP A 22 1.77 0.36 8.56
CA ASP A 22 2.70 -0.76 8.42
C ASP A 22 2.09 -2.02 9.05
N GLY A 23 1.78 -3.02 8.23
CA GLY A 23 1.08 -4.24 8.65
C GLY A 23 -0.45 -4.14 8.68
N VAL A 24 -1.03 -2.97 8.39
CA VAL A 24 -2.49 -2.80 8.19
C VAL A 24 -2.86 -3.12 6.74
N PHE A 25 -2.00 -2.73 5.81
CA PHE A 25 -2.15 -3.09 4.39
C PHE A 25 -0.78 -3.25 3.73
N TYR A 26 -0.78 -3.98 2.62
CA TYR A 26 0.37 -4.19 1.75
C TYR A 26 0.09 -3.64 0.36
N VAL A 27 1.11 -3.09 -0.29
CA VAL A 27 1.01 -2.56 -1.65
C VAL A 27 1.64 -3.58 -2.60
N GLY A 28 0.82 -4.29 -3.36
CA GLY A 28 1.26 -5.16 -4.43
C GLY A 28 1.46 -4.37 -5.72
N VAL A 29 2.62 -4.54 -6.35
CA VAL A 29 2.94 -3.90 -7.62
C VAL A 29 2.63 -4.88 -8.75
N LYS A 30 1.58 -4.61 -9.53
CA LYS A 30 1.15 -5.48 -10.66
C LYS A 30 2.24 -5.71 -11.69
N THR A 31 3.11 -4.71 -11.89
CA THR A 31 4.18 -4.80 -12.90
C THR A 31 5.33 -5.71 -12.49
N THR A 32 5.62 -5.85 -11.19
CA THR A 32 6.74 -6.66 -10.70
C THR A 32 6.30 -7.90 -9.93
N GLY A 33 5.03 -8.00 -9.54
CA GLY A 33 4.52 -9.06 -8.66
C GLY A 33 5.08 -8.98 -7.22
N VAL A 34 5.76 -7.89 -6.88
CA VAL A 34 6.35 -7.68 -5.55
C VAL A 34 5.35 -6.92 -4.69
N TYR A 35 5.18 -7.34 -3.45
CA TYR A 35 4.49 -6.54 -2.44
C TYR A 35 5.50 -5.74 -1.61
N CYS A 36 5.12 -4.54 -1.22
CA CYS A 36 5.91 -3.67 -0.35
C CYS A 36 5.05 -3.15 0.80
N ARG A 37 5.74 -2.79 1.87
CA ARG A 37 5.14 -2.08 3.00
C ARG A 37 4.93 -0.61 2.66
N PRO A 38 3.94 0.07 3.27
CA PRO A 38 3.68 1.48 2.97
C PRO A 38 4.84 2.41 3.33
N THR A 39 5.72 1.98 4.23
CA THR A 39 6.93 2.67 4.67
C THR A 39 8.14 2.47 3.74
N CYS A 40 8.02 1.60 2.72
CA CYS A 40 9.16 1.22 1.90
C CYS A 40 9.73 2.45 1.15
N PRO A 41 11.05 2.69 1.22
CA PRO A 41 11.69 3.81 0.53
C PRO A 41 11.76 3.62 -1.00
N ALA A 42 11.31 2.48 -1.53
CA ALA A 42 11.30 2.18 -2.95
C ALA A 42 10.57 3.26 -3.77
N ARG A 43 10.95 3.37 -5.05
CA ARG A 43 10.30 4.28 -6.00
C ARG A 43 8.80 3.97 -6.04
N ARG A 44 7.98 4.98 -5.76
CA ARG A 44 6.51 4.81 -5.81
C ARG A 44 6.12 4.41 -7.22
N PRO A 45 5.52 3.22 -7.39
CA PRO A 45 4.95 2.86 -8.69
C PRO A 45 3.74 3.75 -8.98
N LYS A 46 3.34 3.81 -10.25
CA LYS A 46 2.13 4.55 -10.64
C LYS A 46 0.90 3.95 -9.95
N ARG A 47 -0.07 4.82 -9.62
CA ARG A 47 -1.33 4.43 -8.97
C ARG A 47 -2.08 3.32 -9.72
N ASP A 48 -2.02 3.32 -11.05
CA ASP A 48 -2.57 2.26 -11.92
C ASP A 48 -1.92 0.88 -11.74
N ASN A 49 -0.64 0.86 -11.38
CA ASN A 49 0.16 -0.37 -11.29
C ASN A 49 0.28 -0.91 -9.86
N ILE A 50 -0.46 -0.34 -8.92
CA ILE A 50 -0.47 -0.77 -7.53
C ILE A 50 -1.86 -1.23 -7.11
N GLU A 51 -1.88 -2.22 -6.24
CA GLU A 51 -3.08 -2.78 -5.65
C GLU A 51 -2.84 -2.96 -4.15
N PHE A 52 -3.87 -2.70 -3.35
CA PHE A 52 -3.75 -2.76 -1.89
C PHE A 52 -4.37 -4.05 -1.37
N PHE A 53 -3.65 -4.73 -0.48
CA PHE A 53 -4.04 -5.99 0.13
C PHE A 53 -4.13 -5.83 1.65
N ALA A 54 -5.14 -6.44 2.27
CA ALA A 54 -5.36 -6.39 3.72
C ALA A 54 -4.36 -7.25 4.50
N SER A 55 -3.85 -8.29 3.85
CA SER A 55 -2.93 -9.28 4.40
C SER A 55 -2.15 -9.88 3.24
N ALA A 56 -0.89 -10.23 3.47
CA ALA A 56 -0.05 -10.97 2.52
C ALA A 56 -0.37 -12.47 2.54
#